data_AF-A0A934DDW9-F1
#
_entry.id   AF-A0A934DDW9-F1
#
_cell.length_a   1.000
_cell.length_b   1.000
_cell.length_c   1.000
_cell.angle_alpha   90.00
_cell.angle_beta   90.00
_cell.angle_gamma   90.00
#
_symmetry.space_group_name_H-M   'P 1'
#
loop_
_entity.id
_entity.type
_entity.pdbx_description
1 polymer ?
#
loop_
_entity_poly.entity_id
_entity_poly.type
_entity_poly.pdbx_seq_one_letter_code
_entity_poly.pdbx_strand_id
1 'polypeptide(L)'
;MKRLILLSAIATALTVFHASGVFAQATKIRIETAPDGSGGVVPTQSLTAGSSITVYAITRDASDLFVANVTADSIVLQAVTGGVVAGDLDVAPNRKSAVFTAHVIGSAQIRAESGGLPSTSSGTITAVFGPANKLHVSTEPSPTATAGTVFLQQPVVRVEDAYGNIVTSDNSTVVTATRNLGTGFLQGTLTATVSG
;
A
#
# COMPACT_ATOMS: atom_id res chain seq x y z
N MET A 1 -53.84 -69.81 -5.45
CA MET A 1 -54.51 -68.52 -5.22
C MET A 1 -53.47 -67.47 -4.87
N LYS A 2 -53.47 -66.36 -5.63
CA LYS A 2 -52.97 -64.98 -5.35
C LYS A 2 -51.60 -64.73 -4.69
N ARG A 3 -50.70 -64.15 -5.52
CA ARG A 3 -49.86 -62.92 -5.40
C ARG A 3 -49.22 -62.60 -4.03
N LEU A 4 -47.95 -62.17 -3.94
CA LEU A 4 -47.53 -60.80 -4.28
C LEU A 4 -45.99 -60.64 -4.20
N ILE A 5 -45.40 -60.03 -5.23
CA ILE A 5 -44.02 -59.51 -5.28
C ILE A 5 -44.02 -58.10 -4.73
N LEU A 6 -43.08 -57.74 -3.85
CA LEU A 6 -42.54 -56.37 -3.74
C LEU A 6 -41.15 -56.38 -3.07
N LEU A 7 -40.12 -56.13 -3.89
CA LEU A 7 -38.82 -55.57 -3.47
C LEU A 7 -39.03 -54.05 -3.27
N SER A 8 -38.71 -53.50 -2.11
CA SER A 8 -38.33 -52.09 -1.98
C SER A 8 -37.46 -51.87 -0.74
N ALA A 9 -36.23 -51.41 -0.98
CA ALA A 9 -35.24 -50.99 0.02
C ALA A 9 -35.70 -49.75 0.81
N ILE A 10 -35.17 -49.55 2.02
CA ILE A 10 -34.80 -48.23 2.56
C ILE A 10 -33.63 -48.43 3.52
N ALA A 11 -32.51 -47.79 3.19
CA ALA A 11 -31.31 -47.72 4.00
C ALA A 11 -31.57 -46.87 5.25
N THR A 12 -31.10 -47.33 6.40
CA THR A 12 -31.08 -46.58 7.65
C THR A 12 -30.11 -45.40 7.49
N ALA A 13 -30.64 -44.19 7.31
CA ALA A 13 -29.84 -42.98 7.28
C ALA A 13 -29.30 -42.70 8.69
N LEU A 14 -27.98 -42.82 8.83
CA LEU A 14 -27.18 -42.23 9.91
C LEU A 14 -27.42 -40.71 9.88
N THR A 15 -28.05 -40.17 10.91
CA THR A 15 -28.27 -38.73 11.07
C THR A 15 -26.93 -38.03 11.28
N VAL A 16 -26.25 -37.68 10.18
CA VAL A 16 -25.22 -36.64 10.22
C VAL A 16 -25.96 -35.37 10.60
N PHE A 17 -25.52 -34.79 11.71
CA PHE A 17 -25.91 -33.47 12.21
C PHE A 17 -25.69 -32.43 11.10
N HIS A 18 -26.69 -32.21 10.25
CA HIS A 18 -26.77 -30.95 9.53
C HIS A 18 -27.42 -30.00 10.50
N ALA A 19 -26.60 -29.29 11.28
CA ALA A 19 -27.08 -28.04 11.83
C ALA A 19 -27.63 -27.25 10.64
N SER A 20 -28.95 -27.11 10.55
CA SER A 20 -29.59 -26.05 9.76
C SER A 20 -29.27 -24.72 10.45
N GLY A 21 -27.99 -24.40 10.53
CA GLY A 21 -27.52 -23.07 10.83
C GLY A 21 -27.86 -22.26 9.60
N VAL A 22 -28.74 -21.29 9.76
CA VAL A 22 -28.86 -20.19 8.82
C VAL A 22 -27.44 -19.62 8.73
N PHE A 23 -26.68 -19.92 7.68
CA PHE A 23 -25.38 -19.28 7.49
C PHE A 23 -25.65 -17.78 7.48
N ALA A 24 -24.98 -17.03 8.36
CA ALA A 24 -25.21 -15.60 8.47
C ALA A 24 -24.95 -14.97 7.09
N GLN A 25 -25.99 -14.35 6.51
CA GLN A 25 -25.89 -13.78 5.18
C GLN A 25 -24.92 -12.59 5.21
N ALA A 26 -23.96 -12.57 4.30
CA ALA A 26 -23.08 -11.41 4.13
C ALA A 26 -23.92 -10.17 3.78
N THR A 27 -23.73 -9.08 4.52
CA THR A 27 -24.41 -7.80 4.27
C THR A 27 -23.45 -6.67 3.92
N LYS A 28 -22.14 -6.88 4.08
CA LYS A 28 -21.10 -5.91 3.78
C LYS A 28 -19.78 -6.61 3.47
N ILE A 29 -18.92 -5.93 2.72
CA ILE A 29 -17.52 -6.30 2.50
C ILE A 29 -16.60 -5.24 3.09
N ARG A 30 -15.49 -5.67 3.70
CA ARG A 30 -14.50 -4.83 4.38
C ARG A 30 -13.09 -5.24 3.98
N ILE A 31 -12.18 -4.27 4.00
CA ILE A 31 -10.74 -4.54 3.97
C ILE A 31 -10.23 -4.71 5.40
N GLU A 32 -9.82 -5.94 5.76
CA GLU A 32 -9.42 -6.28 7.14
C GLU A 32 -7.99 -6.79 7.26
N THR A 33 -7.47 -6.76 8.49
CA THR A 33 -6.07 -7.11 8.85
C THR A 33 -5.79 -8.61 8.94
N ALA A 34 -6.82 -9.47 9.02
CA ALA A 34 -6.67 -10.92 9.15
C ALA A 34 -7.67 -11.67 8.26
N PRO A 35 -7.30 -12.87 7.75
CA PRO A 35 -8.14 -13.63 6.82
C PRO A 35 -9.27 -14.42 7.49
N ASP A 36 -9.26 -14.56 8.81
CA ASP A 36 -10.09 -15.51 9.57
C ASP A 36 -11.15 -14.84 10.45
N GLY A 37 -11.31 -13.51 10.31
CA GLY A 37 -12.28 -12.73 11.06
C GLY A 37 -11.82 -12.30 12.46
N SER A 38 -10.63 -12.70 12.90
CA SER A 38 -10.02 -12.20 14.15
C SER A 38 -9.57 -10.74 14.06
N GLY A 39 -9.39 -10.24 12.83
CA GLY A 39 -9.00 -8.87 12.54
C GLY A 39 -10.16 -7.88 12.55
N GLY A 40 -9.82 -6.63 12.22
CA GLY A 40 -10.77 -5.55 12.00
C GLY A 40 -10.41 -4.78 10.73
N VAL A 41 -11.17 -3.71 10.45
CA VAL A 41 -10.89 -2.82 9.30
C VAL A 41 -9.46 -2.29 9.42
N VAL A 42 -8.69 -2.38 8.33
CA VAL A 42 -7.30 -1.86 8.30
C VAL A 42 -7.32 -0.38 8.69
N PRO A 43 -6.62 0.05 9.74
CA PRO A 43 -6.70 1.42 10.23
C PRO A 43 -5.92 2.40 9.34
N THR A 44 -6.13 3.70 9.56
CA THR A 44 -5.24 4.74 9.01
C THR A 44 -3.85 4.55 9.59
N GLN A 45 -2.83 4.54 8.73
CA GLN A 45 -1.45 4.32 9.14
C GLN A 45 -0.45 4.87 8.13
N SER A 46 0.77 5.11 8.58
CA SER A 46 1.89 5.44 7.71
C SER A 46 2.76 4.21 7.49
N LEU A 47 3.24 4.04 6.25
CA LEU A 47 4.21 3.02 5.87
C LEU A 47 5.46 3.69 5.33
N THR A 48 6.59 3.38 5.94
CA THR A 48 7.91 3.78 5.43
C THR A 48 8.16 3.14 4.07
N ALA A 49 8.69 3.89 3.11
CA ALA A 49 9.00 3.39 1.78
C ALA A 49 9.84 2.09 1.83
N GLY A 50 9.44 1.11 1.01
CA GLY A 50 9.92 -0.28 1.03
C GLY A 50 9.15 -1.22 1.95
N SER A 51 8.31 -0.70 2.86
CA SER A 51 7.45 -1.52 3.72
C SER A 51 6.15 -1.88 3.03
N SER A 52 5.55 -3.00 3.44
CA SER A 52 4.29 -3.49 2.90
C SER A 52 3.30 -3.91 3.98
N ILE A 53 2.02 -3.94 3.61
CA ILE A 53 0.94 -4.53 4.39
C ILE A 53 0.17 -5.53 3.55
N THR A 54 -0.24 -6.63 4.16
CA THR A 54 -1.20 -7.55 3.56
C THR A 54 -2.59 -7.25 4.10
N VAL A 55 -3.58 -7.23 3.20
CA VAL A 55 -4.98 -6.97 3.56
C VAL A 55 -5.89 -8.05 2.97
N TYR A 56 -7.07 -8.23 3.55
CA TYR A 56 -7.99 -9.30 3.19
C TYR A 56 -9.40 -8.77 2.87
N ALA A 57 -10.06 -9.39 1.88
CA ALA A 57 -11.42 -9.07 1.48
C ALA A 57 -12.42 -9.90 2.32
N ILE A 58 -12.93 -9.29 3.39
CA ILE A 58 -13.78 -9.98 4.38
C ILE A 58 -15.22 -9.55 4.25
N THR A 59 -16.12 -10.52 4.14
CA THR A 59 -17.56 -10.27 4.28
C THR A 59 -18.01 -10.46 5.73
N ARG A 60 -18.84 -9.53 6.21
CA ARG A 60 -19.47 -9.58 7.54
C ARG A 60 -21.00 -9.61 7.40
N ASP A 61 -21.67 -10.16 8.41
CA ASP A 61 -23.13 -10.09 8.52
C ASP A 61 -23.60 -8.74 9.09
N ALA A 62 -24.90 -8.58 9.34
CA ALA A 62 -25.47 -7.35 9.88
C ALA A 62 -24.90 -6.98 11.27
N SER A 63 -24.52 -7.98 12.05
CA SER A 63 -23.98 -7.87 13.41
C SER A 63 -22.44 -7.81 13.46
N ASP A 64 -21.79 -7.63 12.30
CA ASP A 64 -20.32 -7.63 12.15
C ASP A 64 -19.62 -8.96 12.46
N LEU A 65 -20.34 -10.07 12.47
CA LEU A 65 -19.74 -11.39 12.57
C LEU A 65 -19.07 -11.79 11.24
N PHE A 66 -17.93 -12.49 11.35
CA PHE A 66 -17.22 -13.02 10.19
C PHE A 66 -18.07 -14.03 9.43
N VAL A 67 -18.23 -13.81 8.13
CA VAL A 67 -18.91 -14.75 7.22
C VAL A 67 -17.88 -15.51 6.40
N ALA A 68 -16.97 -14.80 5.73
CA ALA A 68 -15.94 -15.40 4.88
C ALA A 68 -14.85 -14.41 4.49
N ASN A 69 -13.68 -14.95 4.16
CA ASN A 69 -12.72 -14.31 3.27
C ASN A 69 -13.04 -14.72 1.83
N VAL A 70 -13.60 -13.78 1.07
CA VAL A 70 -14.23 -14.01 -0.22
C VAL A 70 -13.28 -13.69 -1.36
N THR A 71 -13.46 -14.37 -2.49
CA THR A 71 -12.87 -13.92 -3.77
C THR A 71 -13.64 -12.69 -4.21
N ALA A 72 -13.07 -11.50 -4.02
CA ALA A 72 -13.69 -10.24 -4.40
C ALA A 72 -13.79 -10.11 -5.93
N ASP A 73 -14.78 -9.36 -6.42
CA ASP A 73 -14.88 -8.99 -7.83
C ASP A 73 -13.71 -8.09 -8.21
N SER A 74 -13.35 -7.15 -7.33
CA SER A 74 -12.21 -6.25 -7.44
C SER A 74 -11.57 -5.96 -6.08
N ILE A 75 -10.26 -5.69 -6.08
CA ILE A 75 -9.53 -5.01 -5.00
C ILE A 75 -8.70 -3.91 -5.66
N VAL A 76 -8.94 -2.65 -5.30
CA VAL A 76 -8.35 -1.49 -5.99
C VAL A 76 -7.94 -0.40 -5.00
N LEU A 77 -7.03 0.48 -5.42
CA LEU A 77 -6.73 1.73 -4.73
C LEU A 77 -7.77 2.80 -5.06
N GLN A 78 -8.09 3.63 -4.06
CA GLN A 78 -8.99 4.78 -4.17
C GLN A 78 -8.43 5.96 -3.38
N ALA A 79 -9.00 7.15 -3.60
CA ALA A 79 -8.55 8.39 -2.97
C ALA A 79 -7.02 8.59 -3.08
N VAL A 80 -6.47 8.22 -4.24
CA VAL A 80 -5.03 8.19 -4.48
C VAL A 80 -4.49 9.62 -4.58
N THR A 81 -3.40 9.89 -3.87
CA THR A 81 -2.68 11.16 -3.91
C THR A 81 -1.17 10.95 -3.98
N GLY A 82 -0.43 11.97 -4.42
CA GLY A 82 1.03 11.91 -4.51
C GLY A 82 1.51 10.91 -5.55
N GLY A 83 2.61 10.22 -5.24
CA GLY A 83 3.25 9.24 -6.12
C GLY A 83 2.75 7.81 -5.98
N VAL A 84 1.70 7.56 -5.18
CA VAL A 84 1.08 6.23 -5.09
C VAL A 84 0.41 5.90 -6.43
N VAL A 85 0.62 4.67 -6.92
CA VAL A 85 0.09 4.19 -8.20
C VAL A 85 -0.57 2.82 -8.05
N ALA A 86 -1.38 2.42 -9.03
CA ALA A 86 -2.05 1.10 -9.01
C ALA A 86 -1.05 -0.08 -8.91
N GLY A 87 0.17 0.09 -9.42
CA GLY A 87 1.24 -0.92 -9.32
C GLY A 87 1.76 -1.15 -7.90
N ASP A 88 1.43 -0.27 -6.95
CA ASP A 88 1.78 -0.46 -5.53
C ASP A 88 0.89 -1.50 -4.84
N LEU A 89 -0.21 -1.92 -5.47
CA LEU A 89 -1.15 -2.92 -4.97
C LEU A 89 -1.04 -4.22 -5.77
N ASP A 90 -0.41 -5.23 -5.18
CA ASP A 90 -0.34 -6.58 -5.74
C ASP A 90 -1.53 -7.41 -5.24
N VAL A 91 -2.50 -7.66 -6.12
CA VAL A 91 -3.70 -8.43 -5.79
C VAL A 91 -3.45 -9.91 -6.02
N ALA A 92 -3.65 -10.74 -4.99
CA ALA A 92 -3.47 -12.18 -5.11
C ALA A 92 -4.38 -12.76 -6.20
N PRO A 93 -3.97 -13.81 -6.95
CA PRO A 93 -4.76 -14.35 -8.06
C PRO A 93 -6.19 -14.80 -7.67
N ASN A 94 -6.37 -15.22 -6.42
CA ASN A 94 -7.67 -15.61 -5.87
C ASN A 94 -8.54 -14.45 -5.37
N ARG A 95 -8.03 -13.21 -5.44
CA ARG A 95 -8.65 -11.94 -4.99
C ARG A 95 -9.20 -11.97 -3.57
N LYS A 96 -8.60 -12.79 -2.71
CA LYS A 96 -8.91 -12.84 -1.27
C LYS A 96 -8.04 -11.89 -0.45
N SER A 97 -6.91 -11.50 -1.02
CA SER A 97 -5.95 -10.62 -0.38
C SER A 97 -5.25 -9.75 -1.41
N ALA A 98 -4.64 -8.67 -0.92
CA ALA A 98 -3.70 -7.87 -1.67
C ALA A 98 -2.55 -7.43 -0.76
N VAL A 99 -1.38 -7.22 -1.34
CA VAL A 99 -0.22 -6.63 -0.67
C VAL A 99 -0.04 -5.22 -1.21
N PHE A 100 -0.16 -4.23 -0.34
CA PHE A 100 0.20 -2.85 -0.68
C PHE A 100 1.64 -2.60 -0.26
N THR A 101 2.48 -2.11 -1.16
CA THR A 101 3.89 -1.76 -0.89
C THR A 101 4.08 -0.26 -1.09
N ALA A 102 4.58 0.42 -0.06
CA ALA A 102 4.88 1.84 -0.16
C ALA A 102 6.17 2.06 -0.96
N HIS A 103 6.11 2.80 -2.07
CA HIS A 103 7.30 3.20 -2.84
C HIS A 103 7.52 4.70 -2.79
N VAL A 104 6.64 5.47 -3.41
CA VAL A 104 6.75 6.94 -3.49
C VAL A 104 5.75 7.59 -2.55
N ILE A 105 6.13 8.70 -1.90
CA ILE A 105 5.28 9.45 -0.96
C ILE A 105 3.93 9.78 -1.61
N GLY A 106 2.88 9.51 -0.86
CA GLY A 106 1.50 9.71 -1.27
C GLY A 106 0.58 8.96 -0.33
N SER A 107 -0.69 8.86 -0.69
CA SER A 107 -1.65 8.10 0.10
C SER A 107 -2.72 7.47 -0.76
N ALA A 108 -3.33 6.41 -0.24
CA ALA A 108 -4.48 5.77 -0.82
C ALA A 108 -5.32 5.05 0.25
N GLN A 109 -6.55 4.73 -0.09
CA GLN A 109 -7.35 3.72 0.59
C GLN A 109 -7.47 2.48 -0.30
N ILE A 110 -7.60 1.30 0.30
CA ILE A 110 -7.87 0.06 -0.42
C ILE A 110 -9.38 -0.22 -0.31
N ARG A 111 -10.01 -0.56 -1.43
CA ARG A 111 -11.43 -0.94 -1.51
C ARG A 111 -11.59 -2.28 -2.22
N ALA A 112 -12.45 -3.13 -1.69
CA ALA A 112 -12.90 -4.35 -2.35
C ALA A 112 -14.39 -4.30 -2.66
N GLU A 113 -14.80 -4.91 -3.77
CA GLU A 113 -16.21 -5.06 -4.15
C GLU A 113 -16.53 -6.53 -4.33
N SER A 114 -17.72 -6.96 -3.92
CA SER A 114 -18.20 -8.34 -4.11
C SER A 114 -19.72 -8.37 -4.17
N GLY A 115 -20.28 -8.82 -5.30
CA GLY A 115 -21.71 -9.10 -5.46
C GLY A 115 -22.64 -7.92 -5.18
N GLY A 116 -22.16 -6.67 -5.32
CA GLY A 116 -22.91 -5.46 -5.00
C GLY A 116 -23.08 -5.17 -3.49
N LEU A 117 -22.38 -5.90 -2.62
CA LEU A 117 -22.39 -5.63 -1.18
C LEU A 117 -21.85 -4.22 -0.90
N PRO A 118 -22.46 -3.46 0.04
CA PRO A 118 -21.86 -2.24 0.57
C PRO A 118 -20.42 -2.49 1.04
N SER A 119 -19.52 -1.61 0.62
CA SER A 119 -18.08 -1.75 0.87
C SER A 119 -17.60 -0.75 1.92
N THR A 120 -16.75 -1.21 2.84
CA THR A 120 -15.95 -0.39 3.74
C THR A 120 -14.48 -0.46 3.32
N SER A 121 -13.93 0.66 2.85
CA SER A 121 -12.51 0.79 2.52
C SER A 121 -11.64 0.70 3.77
N SER A 122 -10.33 0.48 3.60
CA SER A 122 -9.36 0.70 4.67
C SER A 122 -9.36 2.16 5.13
N GLY A 123 -8.74 2.43 6.28
CA GLY A 123 -8.23 3.76 6.59
C GLY A 123 -7.19 4.22 5.56
N THR A 124 -6.83 5.51 5.61
CA THR A 124 -5.83 6.07 4.70
C THR A 124 -4.47 5.49 5.01
N ILE A 125 -3.84 4.87 4.02
CA ILE A 125 -2.48 4.37 4.10
C ILE A 125 -1.58 5.42 3.44
N THR A 126 -0.66 5.98 4.21
CA THR A 126 0.25 7.04 3.76
C THR A 126 1.65 6.47 3.58
N ALA A 127 2.18 6.50 2.37
CA ALA A 127 3.58 6.22 2.11
C ALA A 127 4.42 7.42 2.58
N VAL A 128 5.43 7.18 3.42
CA VAL A 128 6.39 8.18 3.90
C VAL A 128 7.81 7.82 3.46
N PHE A 129 8.73 8.78 3.46
CA PHE A 129 10.12 8.53 3.07
C PHE A 129 10.76 7.43 3.93
N GLY A 130 11.65 6.66 3.28
CA GLY A 130 12.54 5.70 3.89
C GLY A 130 13.82 6.31 4.44
N PRO A 131 14.74 5.47 4.92
CA PRO A 131 16.08 5.91 5.32
C PRO A 131 16.80 6.62 4.18
N ALA A 132 17.58 7.65 4.53
CA ALA A 132 18.47 8.34 3.59
C ALA A 132 19.37 7.36 2.83
N ASN A 133 19.44 7.52 1.51
CA ASN A 133 20.18 6.63 0.63
C ASN A 133 21.18 7.37 -0.26
N LYS A 134 20.79 8.52 -0.80
CA LYS A 134 21.59 9.26 -1.79
C LYS A 134 21.43 10.77 -1.66
N LEU A 135 22.42 11.50 -2.15
CA LEU A 135 22.30 12.93 -2.42
C LEU A 135 21.78 13.13 -3.84
N HIS A 136 20.89 14.09 -4.02
CA HIS A 136 20.38 14.50 -5.30
C HIS A 136 20.48 16.01 -5.46
N VAL A 137 21.04 16.47 -6.58
CA VAL A 137 21.05 17.88 -6.95
C VAL A 137 19.70 18.21 -7.58
N SER A 138 18.77 18.75 -6.79
CA SER A 138 17.43 19.09 -7.27
C SER A 138 17.40 20.36 -8.11
N THR A 139 18.45 21.18 -8.03
CA THR A 139 18.61 22.40 -8.81
C THR A 139 20.07 22.51 -9.16
N GLU A 140 20.38 22.47 -10.45
CA GLU A 140 21.73 22.69 -10.96
C GLU A 140 22.15 24.16 -10.81
N PRO A 141 23.45 24.48 -10.74
CA PRO A 141 23.90 25.86 -10.83
C PRO A 141 23.61 26.45 -12.22
N SER A 142 23.77 27.76 -12.38
CA SER A 142 23.64 28.41 -13.68
C SER A 142 24.52 27.74 -14.75
N PRO A 143 24.02 27.46 -15.97
CA PRO A 143 24.77 26.75 -17.01
C PRO A 143 25.93 27.57 -17.58
N THR A 144 25.93 28.88 -17.37
CA THR A 144 27.02 29.79 -17.70
C THR A 144 27.38 30.62 -16.47
N ALA A 145 28.65 30.98 -16.35
CA ALA A 145 29.13 31.82 -15.26
C ALA A 145 30.41 32.56 -15.64
N THR A 146 30.60 33.73 -15.03
CA THR A 146 31.83 34.49 -15.12
C THR A 146 32.67 34.24 -13.88
N ALA A 147 33.96 33.96 -14.04
CA ALA A 147 34.86 33.74 -12.91
C ALA A 147 34.83 34.95 -11.94
N GLY A 148 34.73 34.65 -10.63
CA GLY A 148 34.63 35.67 -9.59
C GLY A 148 33.23 36.27 -9.41
N THR A 149 32.23 35.84 -10.17
CA THR A 149 30.82 36.22 -9.98
C THR A 149 30.03 35.07 -9.38
N VAL A 150 29.08 35.40 -8.50
CA VAL A 150 28.18 34.40 -7.88
C VAL A 150 27.18 33.90 -8.92
N PHE A 151 26.85 32.60 -8.91
CA PHE A 151 25.80 32.07 -9.78
C PHE A 151 24.46 32.74 -9.49
N LEU A 152 23.71 33.09 -10.54
CA LEU A 152 22.35 33.60 -10.40
C LEU A 152 21.40 32.52 -9.86
N GLN A 153 21.58 31.28 -10.33
CA GLN A 153 20.91 30.09 -9.82
C GLN A 153 21.86 29.31 -8.93
N GLN A 154 21.51 29.22 -7.65
CA GLN A 154 22.28 28.45 -6.68
C GLN A 154 21.92 26.97 -6.75
N PRO A 155 22.90 26.06 -6.62
CA PRO A 155 22.62 24.64 -6.57
C PRO A 155 21.88 24.29 -5.28
N VAL A 156 20.91 23.37 -5.37
CA VAL A 156 20.19 22.83 -4.21
C VAL A 156 20.42 21.33 -4.15
N VAL A 157 20.95 20.87 -3.02
CA VAL A 157 21.17 19.44 -2.76
C VAL A 157 20.15 18.97 -1.73
N ARG A 158 19.55 17.81 -2.00
CA ARG A 158 18.60 17.14 -1.12
C ARG A 158 19.09 15.74 -0.80
N VAL A 159 18.56 15.19 0.28
CA VAL A 159 18.73 13.78 0.62
C VAL A 159 17.48 13.03 0.16
N GLU A 160 17.69 11.96 -0.58
CA GLU A 160 16.62 11.07 -1.03
C GLU A 160 16.81 9.66 -0.46
N ASP A 161 15.70 8.96 -0.26
CA ASP A 161 15.70 7.53 -0.01
C ASP A 161 15.94 6.72 -1.30
N ALA A 162 15.94 5.38 -1.17
CA ALA A 162 16.17 4.47 -2.29
C ALA A 162 15.10 4.57 -3.40
N TYR A 163 13.93 5.09 -3.09
CA TYR A 163 12.78 5.22 -3.99
C TYR A 163 12.63 6.64 -4.57
N GLY A 164 13.55 7.55 -4.22
CA GLY A 164 13.53 8.94 -4.70
C GLY A 164 12.63 9.87 -3.89
N ASN A 165 12.22 9.47 -2.69
CA ASN A 165 11.51 10.37 -1.79
C ASN A 165 12.50 11.27 -1.06
N ILE A 166 12.18 12.56 -0.98
CA ILE A 166 12.96 13.50 -0.19
C ILE A 166 12.81 13.18 1.30
N VAL A 167 13.94 13.04 1.99
CA VAL A 167 14.00 12.78 3.43
C VAL A 167 13.89 14.11 4.17
N THR A 168 12.65 14.57 4.40
CA THR A 168 12.36 15.93 4.88
C THR A 168 12.87 16.22 6.29
N SER A 169 13.26 15.18 7.03
CA SER A 169 13.83 15.30 8.38
C SER A 169 15.32 15.69 8.37
N ASP A 170 16.05 15.55 7.26
CA ASP A 170 17.45 15.98 7.19
C ASP A 170 17.57 17.40 6.65
N ASN A 171 17.92 18.32 7.54
CA ASN A 171 18.22 19.72 7.23
C ASN A 171 19.57 20.15 7.82
N SER A 172 20.47 19.18 8.05
CA SER A 172 21.71 19.40 8.80
C SER A 172 22.95 18.84 8.11
N THR A 173 22.81 17.88 7.20
CA THR A 173 23.93 17.36 6.44
C THR A 173 24.55 18.48 5.58
N VAL A 174 25.83 18.75 5.80
CA VAL A 174 26.59 19.73 5.02
C VAL A 174 27.38 19.01 3.93
N VAL A 175 27.13 19.37 2.68
CA VAL A 175 27.87 18.90 1.52
C VAL A 175 28.93 19.94 1.13
N THR A 176 30.08 19.47 0.64
CA THR A 176 31.16 20.32 0.14
C THR A 176 31.37 20.08 -1.35
N ALA A 177 31.28 21.13 -2.15
CA ALA A 177 31.60 21.11 -3.55
C ALA A 177 33.12 21.01 -3.76
N THR A 178 33.52 20.10 -4.63
CA THR A 178 34.92 19.97 -5.08
C THR A 178 34.98 19.90 -6.59
N ARG A 179 36.10 20.34 -7.16
CA ARG A 179 36.30 20.31 -8.60
C ARG A 179 36.71 18.91 -9.04
N ASN A 180 35.98 18.32 -9.97
CA ASN A 180 36.30 17.01 -10.52
C ASN A 180 37.46 17.07 -11.55
N LEU A 181 37.45 18.04 -12.48
CA LEU A 181 38.42 18.16 -13.58
C LEU A 181 38.85 19.63 -13.84
N GLY A 182 39.97 19.83 -14.55
CA GLY A 182 40.53 21.15 -14.90
C GLY A 182 41.44 21.75 -13.82
N THR A 183 41.95 22.97 -14.07
CA THR A 183 42.96 23.65 -13.22
C THR A 183 42.44 24.88 -12.47
N GLY A 184 41.23 25.36 -12.75
CA GLY A 184 40.64 26.52 -12.08
C GLY A 184 40.28 26.26 -10.62
N PHE A 185 40.26 27.29 -9.76
CA PHE A 185 39.86 27.17 -8.36
C PHE A 185 38.35 27.46 -8.19
N LEU A 186 37.67 26.69 -7.32
CA LEU A 186 36.32 27.04 -6.89
C LEU A 186 36.42 28.24 -5.94
N GLN A 187 35.57 29.23 -6.16
CA GLN A 187 35.53 30.48 -5.40
C GLN A 187 34.17 30.61 -4.69
N GLY A 188 34.11 31.43 -3.63
CA GLY A 188 32.87 31.65 -2.87
C GLY A 188 32.59 30.58 -1.83
N THR A 189 31.32 30.42 -1.45
CA THR A 189 30.89 29.40 -0.50
C THR A 189 30.89 28.03 -1.16
N LEU A 190 31.72 27.12 -0.67
CA LEU A 190 31.86 25.76 -1.21
C LEU A 190 30.99 24.74 -0.50
N THR A 191 30.29 25.14 0.56
CA THR A 191 29.43 24.26 1.33
C THR A 191 27.96 24.62 1.14
N ALA A 192 27.11 23.60 1.17
CA ALA A 192 25.67 23.76 1.23
C ALA A 192 25.10 22.79 2.27
N THR A 193 24.15 23.25 3.07
CA THR A 193 23.35 22.33 3.88
C THR A 193 22.24 21.77 3.02
N VAL A 194 21.99 20.46 3.11
CA VAL A 194 20.88 19.83 2.39
C VAL A 194 19.54 20.42 2.85
N SER A 195 18.59 20.52 1.93
CA SER A 195 17.19 20.81 2.26
C SER A 195 16.38 19.53 2.14
N GLY A 196 15.85 19.08 3.27
CA GLY A 196 14.72 18.17 3.32
C GLY A 196 13.46 18.82 2.78
#